data_AF-A0A5C8TN67-F1
#
_entry.id   AF-A0A5C8TN67-F1
#
_cell.length_a   1.000
_cell.length_b   1.000
_cell.length_c   1.000
_cell.angle_alpha   90.00
_cell.angle_beta   90.00
_cell.angle_gamma   90.00
#
_symmetry.space_group_name_H-M   'P 1'
#
loop_
_entity.id
_entity.type
_entity.pdbx_description
1 polymer ?
#
loop_
_entity_poly.entity_id
_entity_poly.type
_entity_poly.pdbx_seq_one_letter_code
_entity_poly.pdbx_strand_id
1 'polypeptide(L)' 'MPPRDFDLDIQAIRRRLEREGWMTRPFKGPHDIYAHPERAGTVAVPRGRGDLPAGTARSIARAAGWTKGRQES' A
#
# COMPACT_ATOMS: atom_id res chain seq x y z
N MET A 1 19.25 8.57 -3.12
CA MET A 1 18.04 8.33 -2.29
C MET A 1 18.16 6.94 -1.72
N PRO A 2 18.08 6.74 -0.40
CA PRO A 2 18.32 5.41 0.17
C PRO A 2 17.18 4.48 -0.23
N PRO A 3 17.46 3.22 -0.61
CA PRO A 3 16.44 2.20 -0.77
C PRO A 3 15.94 1.85 0.64
N ARG A 4 14.87 2.51 1.08
CA ARG A 4 14.10 2.05 2.24
C ARG A 4 13.15 1.00 1.71
N ASP A 5 13.29 -0.21 2.22
CA ASP A 5 12.53 -1.42 1.84
C ASP A 5 11.00 -1.19 1.82
N PHE A 6 10.51 -0.15 2.53
CA PHE A 6 9.11 0.28 2.55
C PHE A 6 9.02 1.82 2.70
N ASP A 7 8.17 2.45 1.90
CA ASP A 7 7.83 3.87 2.02
C ASP A 7 6.93 4.10 3.24
N LEU A 8 7.23 5.13 4.05
CA LEU A 8 6.40 5.57 5.17
C LEU A 8 5.44 6.69 4.76
N ASP A 9 5.77 7.42 3.69
CA ASP A 9 4.96 8.52 3.21
C ASP A 9 3.70 8.02 2.47
N ILE A 10 2.53 8.56 2.86
CA ILE A 10 1.22 8.19 2.29
C ILE A 10 1.20 8.45 0.78
N GLN A 11 1.80 9.54 0.31
CA GLN A 11 1.78 9.90 -1.11
C GLN A 11 2.70 8.99 -1.92
N ALA A 12 3.86 8.62 -1.39
CA ALA A 12 4.79 7.69 -2.01
C ALA A 12 4.15 6.30 -2.21
N ILE A 13 3.44 5.80 -1.17
CA ILE A 13 2.67 4.55 -1.26
C ILE A 13 1.60 4.65 -2.34
N ARG A 14 0.79 5.71 -2.35
CA ARG A 14 -0.27 5.92 -3.37
C ARG A 14 0.31 5.91 -4.78
N ARG A 15 1.36 6.70 -5.02
CA ARG A 15 2.06 6.73 -6.33
C ARG A 15 2.63 5.39 -6.73
N ARG A 16 3.08 4.58 -5.78
CA ARG A 16 3.58 3.23 -6.06
C ARG A 16 2.45 2.28 -6.41
N LEU A 17 1.33 2.32 -5.67
CA LEU A 17 0.12 1.55 -5.97
C LEU A 17 -0.45 1.91 -7.34
N GLU A 18 -0.58 3.20 -7.65
CA GLU A 18 -1.06 3.68 -8.96
C GLU A 18 -0.15 3.19 -10.10
N ARG A 19 1.18 3.25 -9.93
CA ARG A 19 2.15 2.74 -10.92
C ARG A 19 2.10 1.23 -11.10
N GLU A 20 1.79 0.48 -10.04
CA GLU A 20 1.61 -0.96 -10.13
C GLU A 20 0.27 -1.34 -10.77
N GLY A 21 -0.66 -0.40 -11.00
CA GLY A 21 -1.97 -0.69 -11.59
C GLY A 21 -3.06 -0.98 -10.56
N TRP A 22 -2.86 -0.60 -9.30
CA TRP A 22 -3.91 -0.69 -8.29
C TRP A 22 -5.01 0.33 -8.58
N MET A 23 -6.25 -0.13 -8.55
CA MET A 23 -7.44 0.69 -8.80
C MET A 23 -8.11 1.09 -7.49
N THR A 24 -8.38 2.39 -7.32
CA THR A 24 -9.20 2.87 -6.19
C THR A 24 -10.64 2.39 -6.34
N ARG A 25 -11.15 1.73 -5.30
CA ARG A 25 -12.57 1.43 -5.14
C ARG A 25 -13.28 2.62 -4.50
N PRO A 26 -14.50 2.94 -4.93
CA PRO A 26 -15.30 3.97 -4.28
C PRO A 26 -15.64 3.53 -2.85
N PHE A 27 -15.07 4.23 -1.86
CA PHE A 27 -15.37 4.04 -0.45
C PHE A 27 -15.69 5.37 0.21
N LYS A 28 -16.74 5.39 1.04
CA LYS A 28 -17.30 6.62 1.63
C LYS A 28 -16.80 6.90 3.05
N GLY A 29 -15.57 6.48 3.38
CA GLY A 29 -14.97 6.70 4.70
C GLY A 29 -13.61 7.43 4.63
N PRO A 30 -12.88 7.53 5.76
CA PRO A 30 -11.66 8.32 5.87
C PRO A 30 -10.43 7.67 5.20
N HIS A 31 -10.60 6.51 4.57
CA HIS A 31 -9.57 5.78 3.84
C HIS A 31 -10.06 5.42 2.44
N ASP A 32 -9.15 5.33 1.49
CA ASP A 32 -9.40 4.79 0.16
C ASP A 32 -9.00 3.33 0.13
N ILE A 33 -9.79 2.49 -0.53
CA ILE A 33 -9.46 1.09 -0.74
C ILE A 33 -8.92 0.95 -2.16
N TYR A 34 -7.75 0.36 -2.30
CA TYR A 34 -7.12 0.03 -3.57
C TYR A 34 -7.25 -1.47 -3.80
N ALA A 35 -7.67 -1.88 -4.99
CA ALA A 35 -7.78 -3.27 -5.39
C ALA A 35 -6.94 -3.50 -6.66
N HIS A 36 -6.20 -4.61 -6.72
CA HIS A 36 -5.45 -4.98 -7.90
C HIS A 36 -6.21 -6.05 -8.70
N PRO A 37 -6.30 -5.94 -10.04
CA PRO A 37 -6.95 -6.98 -10.85
C PRO A 37 -6.16 -8.30 -10.88
N GLU A 38 -4.82 -8.23 -10.86
CA GLU A 38 -3.96 -9.43 -10.93
C GLU A 38 -3.49 -9.97 -9.57
N ARG A 39 -3.63 -9.19 -8.48
CA ARG A 39 -3.19 -9.62 -7.14
C ARG A 39 -4.42 -9.79 -6.26
N ALA A 40 -4.58 -10.97 -5.68
CA ALA A 40 -5.66 -11.23 -4.73
C ALA A 40 -5.40 -10.47 -3.41
N GLY A 41 -5.97 -9.26 -3.30
CA GLY A 41 -5.85 -8.42 -2.11
C GLY A 41 -6.41 -7.01 -2.30
N THR A 42 -6.78 -6.38 -1.18
CA THR A 42 -7.16 -4.97 -1.12
C THR A 42 -6.29 -4.24 -0.11
N VAL A 43 -5.86 -3.04 -0.47
CA VAL A 43 -5.01 -2.17 0.34
C VAL A 43 -5.84 -0.97 0.78
N ALA A 44 -6.05 -0.82 2.08
CA ALA A 44 -6.68 0.38 2.63
C ALA A 44 -5.61 1.45 2.91
N VAL A 45 -5.70 2.58 2.22
CA VAL A 45 -4.80 3.72 2.42
C VAL A 45 -5.58 4.89 3.01
N PRO A 46 -5.24 5.38 4.20
CA PRO A 46 -5.90 6.55 4.79
C PRO A 46 -5.75 7.79 3.90
N ARG A 47 -6.73 8.69 3.92
CA ARG A 47 -6.72 10.00 3.23
C ARG A 47 -5.93 11.08 3.98
N GLY A 48 -4.90 10.67 4.70
CA GLY A 48 -4.02 11.57 5.41
C GLY A 48 -2.97 12.21 4.50
N ARG A 49 -2.26 13.20 5.06
CA ARG A 49 -0.97 13.66 4.57
C ARG A 49 0.08 13.43 5.64
N GLY A 50 1.30 13.14 5.22
CA GLY A 50 2.45 12.90 6.09
C GLY A 50 2.89 11.44 6.10
N ASP A 51 3.71 11.12 7.10
CA ASP A 51 4.24 9.78 7.34
C ASP A 51 3.25 8.92 8.13
N LEU A 52 3.05 7.70 7.66
CA LEU A 52 2.39 6.65 8.41
C LEU A 52 3.34 6.08 9.46
N PRO A 53 2.81 5.65 10.62
CA PRO A 53 3.59 4.82 11.52
C PRO A 53 4.04 3.55 10.77
N ALA A 54 5.28 3.12 11.02
CA ALA A 54 5.89 1.98 10.34
C ALA A 54 5.04 0.70 10.41
N GLY A 55 4.25 0.52 11.46
CA GLY A 55 3.27 -0.58 11.56
C GLY A 55 2.19 -0.52 10.48
N THR A 56 1.62 0.65 10.21
CA THR A 56 0.59 0.83 9.17
C THR A 56 1.20 0.71 7.77
N ALA A 57 2.36 1.31 7.54
CA ALA A 57 3.09 1.16 6.28
C ALA A 57 3.42 -0.32 6.00
N ARG A 58 3.85 -1.07 7.03
CA ARG A 58 4.11 -2.51 6.92
C ARG A 58 2.83 -3.31 6.64
N SER A 59 1.70 -2.98 7.24
CA SER A 59 0.42 -3.63 6.94
C SER A 59 -0.04 -3.37 5.50
N ILE A 60 0.15 -2.15 4.99
CA ILE A 60 -0.09 -1.82 3.58
C ILE A 60 0.85 -2.60 2.67
N ALA A 61 2.15 -2.63 2.99
CA ALA A 61 3.14 -3.40 2.25
C ALA A 61 2.82 -4.92 2.26
N ARG A 62 2.26 -5.46 3.35
CA ARG A 62 1.74 -6.84 3.41
C ARG A 62 0.59 -7.04 2.45
N ALA A 63 -0.42 -6.18 2.53
CA ALA A 63 -1.61 -6.27 1.69
C ALA A 63 -1.29 -6.06 0.20
N ALA A 64 -0.31 -5.21 -0.11
CA ALA A 64 0.16 -4.96 -1.47
C ALA A 64 1.10 -6.07 -2.01
N GLY A 65 1.53 -7.00 -1.14
CA GLY A 65 2.50 -8.04 -1.47
C GLY A 65 3.95 -7.54 -1.59
N TRP A 66 4.25 -6.34 -1.09
CA TRP A 66 5.61 -5.78 -1.07
C TRP A 66 6.50 -6.43 -0.02
N THR A 67 5.93 -6.95 1.08
CA THR A 67 6.69 -7.77 2.01
C THR A 67 6.61 -9.23 1.56
N LYS A 68 7.70 -9.73 0.97
CA LYS A 68 7.90 -11.17 0.80
C LYS A 68 8.26 -11.76 2.16
N GLY A 69 7.25 -12.12 2.95
CA GLY A 69 7.42 -13.08 4.03
C GLY A 69 7.30 -14.49 3.47
N ARG A 70 8.43 -15.13 3.15
CA ARG A 70 8.56 -16.60 2.95
C ARG A 70 7.60 -17.22 1.92
N GLN A 71 7.94 -17.14 0.64
CA GLN A 71 7.58 -18.18 -0.33
C GLN A 71 8.86 -18.82 -0.86
N GLU A 72 9.33 -19.83 -0.13
CA GLU A 72 10.24 -20.87 -0.59
C GLU A 72 9.74 -22.19 -0.01
N SER A 73 9.00 -22.94 -0.81
CA SER A 73 9.05 -24.40 -1.03
C SER A 73 7.81 -24.86 -1.78
#